data_AF-A0A6N7HL27-F1
#
_entry.id   AF-A0A6N7HL27-F1
#
_cell.length_a   1.000
_cell.length_b   1.000
_cell.length_c   1.000
_cell.angle_alpha   90.00
_cell.angle_beta   90.00
_cell.angle_gamma   90.00
#
_symmetry.space_group_name_H-M   'P 1'
#
loop_
_entity.id
_entity.type
_entity.pdbx_description
1 polymer ?
#
loop_
_entity_poly.entity_id
_entity_poly.type
_entity_poly.pdbx_seq_one_letter_code
_entity_poly.pdbx_strand_id
1 'polypeptide(L)'
;MIVCKSCGFHNKETDAFCGSCGAFLEWTGEKLAPAPVPAAEPEAVEEQPKRGWLSRVQSMLYMDVGDRDPVETKSGPGAPGRPGSPPGARPPGPPPPPGA
;
A
#
# COMPACT_ATOMS: atom_id res chain seq x y z
N MET A 1 10.12 28.69 4.60
CA MET A 1 11.50 29.22 4.48
C MET A 1 11.79 29.52 3.01
N ILE A 2 12.65 30.49 2.66
CA ILE A 2 12.99 30.79 1.24
C ILE A 2 14.46 30.47 0.95
N VAL A 3 14.73 29.60 -0.03
CA VAL A 3 16.09 29.31 -0.51
C VAL A 3 16.41 30.23 -1.69
N CYS A 4 17.50 30.99 -1.63
CA CYS A 4 17.95 31.78 -2.79
C CYS A 4 18.59 30.86 -3.84
N LYS A 5 18.06 30.81 -5.05
CA LYS A 5 18.58 30.00 -6.16
C LYS A 5 19.88 30.56 -6.75
N SER A 6 20.21 31.82 -6.48
CA SER A 6 21.44 32.45 -6.96
C SER A 6 22.68 32.10 -6.12
N CYS A 7 22.52 31.89 -4.81
CA CYS A 7 23.67 31.62 -3.91
C CYS A 7 23.45 30.51 -2.87
N GLY A 8 22.25 29.94 -2.79
CA GLY A 8 21.91 28.86 -1.85
C GLY A 8 21.60 29.32 -0.41
N PHE A 9 21.59 30.63 -0.13
CA PHE A 9 21.33 31.13 1.24
C PHE A 9 19.85 30.96 1.65
N HIS A 10 19.63 30.57 2.91
CA HIS A 10 18.30 30.40 3.50
C HIS A 10 17.82 31.71 4.15
N ASN A 11 16.68 32.22 3.70
CA ASN A 11 16.09 33.49 4.12
C ASN A 11 14.75 33.29 4.88
N LYS A 12 14.40 34.34 5.62
CA LYS A 12 13.06 34.66 6.17
C LYS A 12 11.98 34.42 5.12
N GLU A 13 10.78 33.95 5.47
CA GLU A 13 9.63 34.03 4.55
C GLU A 13 9.19 35.47 4.28
N THR A 14 9.50 36.37 5.21
CA THR A 14 9.20 37.80 5.14
C THR A 14 10.28 38.62 4.43
N ASP A 15 11.40 38.01 4.05
CA ASP A 15 12.53 38.75 3.46
C ASP A 15 12.26 39.00 1.97
N ALA A 16 12.42 40.26 1.53
CA ALA A 16 12.28 40.63 0.12
C ALA A 16 13.57 40.38 -0.69
N PHE A 17 14.73 40.50 -0.04
CA PHE A 17 16.05 40.35 -0.65
C PHE A 17 16.89 39.32 0.09
N CYS A 18 17.81 38.68 -0.62
CA CYS A 18 18.75 37.75 -0.02
C CYS A 18 19.78 38.48 0.85
N GLY A 19 19.86 38.11 2.13
CA GLY A 19 20.83 38.71 3.07
C GLY A 19 22.31 38.39 2.76
N SER A 20 22.57 37.46 1.85
CA SER A 20 23.94 37.06 1.47
C SER A 20 24.41 37.69 0.14
N CYS A 21 23.57 37.67 -0.91
CA CYS A 21 23.97 38.13 -2.24
C CYS A 21 23.17 39.33 -2.78
N GLY A 22 22.16 39.81 -2.03
CA GLY A 22 21.33 40.95 -2.43
C GLY A 22 20.30 40.67 -3.54
N ALA A 23 20.21 39.43 -4.04
CA ALA A 23 19.23 39.06 -5.08
C ALA A 23 17.79 39.20 -4.58
N PHE A 24 16.88 39.61 -5.47
CA PHE A 24 15.46 39.76 -5.15
C PHE A 24 14.76 38.39 -5.07
N LEU A 25 14.18 38.06 -3.91
CA LEU A 25 13.70 36.72 -3.60
C LEU A 25 12.34 36.40 -4.25
N GLU A 26 11.60 37.39 -4.74
CA GLU A 26 10.37 37.13 -5.49
C GLU A 26 10.64 36.41 -6.81
N TRP A 27 11.82 36.65 -7.41
CA TRP A 27 12.23 36.01 -8.68
C TRP A 27 13.25 34.90 -8.47
N THR A 28 14.15 35.07 -7.51
CA THR A 28 15.28 34.15 -7.29
C THR A 28 15.06 33.21 -6.11
N GLY A 29 14.02 33.41 -5.30
CA GLY A 29 13.73 32.62 -4.11
C GLY A 29 12.79 31.45 -4.41
N GLU A 30 13.09 30.29 -3.85
CA GLU A 30 12.19 29.15 -3.79
C GLU A 30 11.57 29.06 -2.38
N LYS A 31 10.25 29.28 -2.31
CA LYS A 31 9.48 29.15 -1.07
C LYS A 31 9.26 27.68 -0.79
N LEU A 32 9.99 27.15 0.18
CA LEU A 32 9.68 25.86 0.77
C LEU A 32 8.44 26.04 1.65
N ALA A 33 7.27 25.72 1.08
CA ALA A 33 6.09 25.52 1.88
C ALA A 33 6.38 24.40 2.89
N PRO A 34 5.89 24.49 4.13
CA PRO A 34 5.94 23.35 5.02
C PRO A 34 5.29 22.18 4.28
N ALA A 35 6.03 21.06 4.19
CA ALA A 35 5.45 19.82 3.69
C ALA A 35 4.12 19.64 4.43
N PRO A 36 3.03 19.26 3.73
CA PRO A 36 1.81 18.91 4.44
C PRO A 36 2.21 17.80 5.41
N VAL A 37 2.25 18.14 6.69
CA VAL A 37 2.08 17.12 7.73
C VAL A 37 0.80 16.43 7.32
N PRO A 38 0.80 15.09 7.10
CA PRO A 38 -0.46 14.40 6.93
C PRO A 38 -1.25 14.69 8.20
N ALA A 39 -2.19 15.63 8.09
CA ALA A 39 -3.31 15.69 8.99
C ALA A 39 -3.91 14.30 8.84
N ALA A 40 -3.68 13.45 9.84
CA ALA A 40 -4.32 12.17 9.97
C ALA A 40 -5.79 12.39 9.68
N GLU A 41 -6.26 11.91 8.54
CA GLU A 41 -7.66 11.95 8.13
C GLU A 41 -8.45 11.26 9.24
N PRO A 42 -9.31 11.96 10.00
CA PRO A 42 -10.32 11.30 10.80
C PRO A 42 -11.65 11.38 10.04
N GLU A 43 -11.65 11.09 8.73
CA GLU A 43 -12.86 11.08 7.89
C GLU A 43 -12.85 9.90 6.91
N ALA A 44 -12.59 8.71 7.44
CA ALA A 44 -13.14 7.47 6.92
C ALA A 44 -13.84 6.73 8.07
N VAL A 45 -14.85 7.37 8.65
CA VAL A 45 -15.94 6.66 9.31
C VAL A 45 -17.06 6.54 8.27
N GLU A 46 -16.87 5.68 7.28
CA GLU A 46 -18.02 4.86 6.88
C GLU A 46 -18.06 3.74 7.91
N GLU A 47 -19.03 3.85 8.84
CA GLU A 47 -19.36 2.78 9.76
C GLU A 47 -19.45 1.47 8.98
N GLN A 48 -18.47 0.58 9.19
CA GLN A 48 -18.64 -0.83 8.90
C GLN A 48 -19.95 -1.22 9.57
N PRO A 49 -21.03 -1.55 8.83
CA PRO A 49 -22.30 -1.88 9.46
C PRO A 49 -22.00 -3.06 10.36
N LYS A 50 -22.15 -2.84 11.68
CA LYS A 50 -21.83 -3.82 12.72
C LYS A 50 -22.51 -5.12 12.29
N ARG A 51 -21.73 -6.08 11.78
CA ARG A 51 -22.22 -7.37 11.28
C ARG A 51 -22.86 -8.08 12.46
N GLY A 52 -24.14 -7.78 12.65
CA GLY A 52 -24.89 -8.14 13.83
C GLY A 52 -25.29 -9.60 13.78
N TRP A 53 -25.98 -10.02 14.84
CA TRP A 53 -26.58 -11.35 14.93
C TRP A 53 -27.38 -11.75 13.68
N LEU A 54 -28.03 -10.78 13.00
CA LEU A 54 -28.72 -11.03 11.73
C LEU A 54 -27.80 -11.57 10.62
N SER A 55 -26.57 -11.05 10.46
CA SER A 55 -25.63 -11.61 9.46
C SER A 55 -25.22 -13.03 9.80
N ARG A 56 -25.18 -13.40 11.09
CA ARG A 56 -24.91 -14.77 11.52
C ARG A 56 -26.09 -15.71 11.22
N VAL A 57 -27.32 -15.28 11.44
CA VAL A 57 -28.53 -16.05 11.09
C VAL A 57 -28.66 -16.22 9.57
N GLN A 58 -28.41 -15.16 8.79
CA GLN A 58 -28.42 -15.22 7.33
C GLN A 58 -27.39 -16.22 6.79
N SER A 59 -26.21 -16.29 7.40
CA SER A 59 -25.18 -17.26 7.02
C SER A 59 -25.60 -18.70 7.30
N MET A 60 -26.32 -18.96 8.40
CA MET A 60 -26.87 -20.30 8.69
C MET A 60 -27.94 -20.72 7.67
N LEU A 61 -28.87 -19.83 7.33
CA LEU A 61 -29.88 -20.11 6.32
C LEU A 61 -29.27 -20.39 4.94
N TYR A 62 -28.16 -19.72 4.60
CA TYR A 62 -27.46 -19.96 3.33
C TYR A 62 -26.72 -21.29 3.30
N MET A 63 -26.23 -21.79 4.44
CA MET A 63 -25.70 -23.15 4.56
C MET A 63 -26.81 -24.21 4.48
N ASP A 64 -28.07 -23.85 4.75
CA ASP A 64 -29.25 -24.72 4.63
C ASP A 64 -29.77 -24.82 3.17
N VAL A 65 -29.34 -23.91 2.29
CA VAL A 65 -29.50 -24.04 0.81
C VAL A 65 -28.42 -24.99 0.23
N GLY A 66 -27.89 -25.89 1.06
CA GLY A 66 -26.98 -26.98 0.65
C GLY A 66 -27.68 -28.20 0.07
N ASP A 67 -29.02 -28.25 0.01
CA ASP A 67 -29.78 -29.45 -0.41
C ASP A 67 -30.62 -29.22 -1.68
N ARG A 68 -30.05 -28.59 -2.72
CA ARG A 68 -30.62 -28.66 -4.07
C ARG A 68 -29.53 -29.03 -5.06
N ASP A 69 -29.48 -30.32 -5.43
CA ASP A 69 -28.61 -30.84 -6.48
C ASP A 69 -28.84 -30.09 -7.82
N PRO A 70 -27.79 -29.48 -8.40
CA PRO A 70 -27.82 -29.12 -9.81
C PRO A 70 -27.76 -30.40 -10.67
N VAL A 71 -28.72 -30.49 -11.59
CA VAL A 71 -28.99 -31.64 -12.47
C VAL A 71 -27.77 -32.11 -13.27
N GLU A 72 -27.54 -33.43 -13.25
CA GLU A 72 -26.46 -34.18 -13.91
C GLU A 72 -26.38 -33.94 -15.43
N THR A 73 -25.20 -33.55 -15.92
CA THR A 73 -24.84 -33.67 -17.35
C THR A 73 -23.50 -34.42 -17.52
N LYS A 74 -23.64 -35.74 -17.72
CA LYS A 74 -22.75 -36.78 -18.27
C LYS A 74 -21.23 -36.55 -18.52
N SER A 75 -20.47 -37.50 -17.94
CA SER A 75 -19.48 -38.42 -18.56
C SER A 75 -17.97 -38.08 -18.59
N GLY A 76 -17.18 -38.91 -17.88
CA GLY A 76 -15.75 -39.18 -18.19
C GLY A 76 -14.90 -39.68 -17.00
N PRO A 77 -14.27 -40.88 -17.02
CA PRO A 77 -13.79 -41.56 -15.80
C PRO A 77 -12.25 -41.55 -15.59
N GLY A 78 -11.84 -41.53 -14.31
CA GLY A 78 -10.54 -42.03 -13.81
C GLY A 78 -9.55 -40.94 -13.39
N ALA A 79 -8.76 -41.04 -12.32
CA ALA A 79 -8.61 -41.99 -11.22
C ALA A 79 -7.74 -41.28 -10.13
N PRO A 80 -7.66 -41.78 -8.87
CA PRO A 80 -7.24 -40.98 -7.73
C PRO A 80 -5.77 -41.18 -7.29
N GLY A 81 -5.16 -40.08 -6.83
CA GLY A 81 -4.23 -40.04 -5.71
C GLY A 81 -2.73 -40.18 -6.01
N ARG A 82 -1.93 -39.32 -5.37
CA ARG A 82 -0.85 -39.77 -4.48
C ARG A 82 -0.36 -38.64 -3.55
N PRO A 83 0.15 -38.99 -2.35
CA PRO A 83 0.23 -38.07 -1.22
C PRO A 83 1.67 -37.59 -0.91
N GLY A 84 1.78 -36.34 -0.48
CA GLY A 84 2.71 -35.87 0.56
C GLY A 84 4.19 -35.66 0.19
N SER A 85 4.67 -34.42 0.35
CA SER A 85 6.08 -34.13 0.65
C SER A 85 6.17 -32.99 1.69
N PRO A 86 6.94 -33.16 2.78
CA PRO A 86 7.05 -32.16 3.86
C PRO A 86 8.01 -31.00 3.50
N PRO A 87 7.98 -29.89 4.26
CA PRO A 87 8.58 -28.62 3.86
C PRO A 87 10.08 -28.56 4.23
N GLY A 88 10.90 -27.90 3.38
CA GLY A 88 12.11 -27.23 3.89
C GLY A 88 13.50 -27.62 3.36
N ALA A 89 13.67 -28.24 2.19
CA ALA A 89 15.01 -28.44 1.63
C ALA A 89 15.18 -27.71 0.29
N ARG A 90 15.68 -26.46 0.32
CA ARG A 90 16.30 -25.85 -0.87
C ARG A 90 17.78 -26.26 -0.89
N PRO A 91 18.29 -26.86 -1.97
CA PRO A 91 19.72 -27.17 -2.08
C PRO A 91 20.55 -25.88 -2.18
N PRO A 92 21.77 -25.84 -1.62
CA PRO A 92 22.65 -24.67 -1.72
C PRO A 92 23.08 -24.44 -3.18
N GLY A 93 23.02 -23.18 -3.62
CA GLY A 93 23.42 -22.76 -4.97
C GLY A 93 24.94 -22.84 -5.20
N PRO A 94 25.39 -22.87 -6.47
CA PRO A 94 26.81 -22.99 -6.80
C PRO A 94 27.60 -21.72 -6.40
N PRO A 95 28.90 -21.86 -6.08
CA PRO A 95 29.76 -20.73 -5.75
C PRO A 95 30.02 -19.83 -6.98
N PRO A 96 30.26 -18.52 -6.77
CA PRO A 96 30.53 -17.58 -7.85
C PRO A 96 31.90 -17.86 -8.51
N PRO A 97 32.07 -17.50 -9.80
CA PRO A 97 33.33 -17.71 -10.52
C PRO A 97 34.47 -16.83 -9.97
N PRO A 98 35.73 -17.31 -9.99
CA PRO A 98 36.87 -16.58 -9.46
C PRO A 98 37.26 -15.38 -10.35
N GLY A 99 37.35 -14.18 -9.76
CA GLY A 99 37.95 -13.00 -10.41
C GLY A 99 37.29 -11.63 -10.18
N ALA A 100 36.47 -11.45 -9.14
CA ALA A 100 36.01 -10.13 -8.69
C ALA A 100 36.91 -9.58 -7.57
#